data_AF-A0A1G2G786-F1
#
_entry.id   AF-A0A1G2G786-F1
#
_cell.length_a   1.000
_cell.length_b   1.000
_cell.length_c   1.000
_cell.angle_alpha   90.00
_cell.angle_beta   90.00
_cell.angle_gamma   90.00
#
_symmetry.space_group_name_H-M   'P 1'
#
loop_
_entity.id
_entity.type
_entity.pdbx_description
1 polymer ?
#
loop_
_entity_poly.entity_id
_entity_poly.type
_entity_poly.pdbx_seq_one_letter_code
_entity_poly.pdbx_strand_id
1 'polypeptide(L)'
;MINRMVFKVIVLSFILMFSAPAFAQDENLPAPFSEEEALPDAGLTPASPFHVFERFGDWARLNILTFGSTRKAEVKVRIAEKRLAELKAVVEAGAESSVVESAEGFVNSSTASLQNDAEILDARGQDASALIEKLNSLSLKQQTVLEDVLERAPEQAREALARAIENSRKGLEKAEEVLGRQVERRLIKEEKAGEILEHSIGRLKKQIEDRSEKIKEIAAKGEVPPEVQTAFEEKLRLLEDRLVNVQSKEEFKETRASIRESFKDAASSVLELRAEHKLRDEVSESFLKDVERDRLDVAQKAREAIASAERAMAEARTALTRAESAGKTISENVKELLRTAEEHLKKAKEAFEAKDFGGAFGQATSAFRNASAAVKSITASVQSQNLRTGEVKPAETGAVRPLPVKTKPVESRPVSEVNSGSANTSSVPSRVEVVFTDEGFRPNEAKVQKGGTVVWVNKSATAVWPASAMHPTHDVYPEKGGCIASAFDACRRIGPGETFEFKFDQVGTWKYHDHLNASMFGAIKVAE
;
A
#
# COMPACT_ATOMS: atom_id res chain seq x y z
N MET A 1 11.67 -78.62 -1.69
CA MET A 1 13.07 -78.15 -1.71
C MET A 1 13.10 -76.90 -2.59
N ILE A 2 12.86 -75.69 -2.07
CA ILE A 2 13.80 -74.86 -1.27
C ILE A 2 15.13 -74.80 -2.04
N ASN A 3 15.63 -73.71 -2.63
CA ASN A 3 15.68 -72.32 -2.21
C ASN A 3 16.30 -71.49 -3.35
N ARG A 4 15.67 -70.41 -3.81
CA ARG A 4 16.37 -69.37 -4.61
C ARG A 4 15.59 -68.06 -4.60
N MET A 5 15.29 -67.53 -3.42
CA MET A 5 14.72 -66.19 -3.30
C MET A 5 14.96 -65.57 -1.90
N VAL A 6 16.21 -65.21 -1.61
CA VAL A 6 16.55 -64.32 -0.48
C VAL A 6 17.67 -63.38 -0.92
N PHE A 7 17.31 -62.36 -1.70
CA PHE A 7 18.03 -61.08 -1.77
C PHE A 7 17.16 -60.03 -2.47
N LYS A 8 16.07 -59.61 -1.82
CA LYS A 8 15.23 -58.44 -2.19
C LYS A 8 14.14 -58.22 -1.12
N VAL A 9 14.57 -57.89 0.10
CA VAL A 9 13.71 -57.28 1.14
C VAL A 9 14.61 -56.31 1.91
N ILE A 10 14.08 -55.13 2.26
CA ILE A 10 14.73 -53.90 2.79
C ILE A 10 14.91 -52.79 1.71
N VAL A 11 13.88 -52.54 0.90
CA VAL A 11 13.51 -51.19 0.37
C VAL A 11 12.01 -51.24 0.01
N LEU A 12 11.12 -51.42 0.99
CA LEU A 12 9.67 -51.15 0.87
C LEU A 12 8.97 -51.44 2.19
N SER A 13 9.14 -50.61 3.22
CA SER A 13 8.27 -50.56 4.42
C SER A 13 8.70 -49.41 5.33
N PHE A 14 8.35 -48.19 4.93
CA PHE A 14 7.98 -47.08 5.82
C PHE A 14 7.19 -46.06 4.99
N ILE A 15 6.14 -46.58 4.34
CA ILE A 15 4.96 -45.83 3.92
C ILE A 15 3.87 -46.27 4.91
N LEU A 16 3.13 -45.32 5.48
CA LEU A 16 2.16 -45.43 6.60
C LEU A 16 2.72 -45.15 8.00
N MET A 17 3.06 -43.89 8.27
CA MET A 17 2.63 -43.11 9.44
C MET A 17 3.20 -41.69 9.33
N PHE A 18 2.66 -40.91 8.41
CA PHE A 18 2.47 -39.48 8.60
C PHE A 18 1.09 -39.19 8.03
N SER A 19 0.18 -38.83 8.93
CA SER A 19 -1.14 -38.30 8.61
C SER A 19 -1.01 -37.27 7.50
N ALA A 20 -1.52 -37.62 6.32
CA ALA A 20 -1.83 -36.62 5.31
C ALA A 20 -2.74 -35.58 5.99
N PRO A 21 -2.43 -34.27 5.95
CA PRO A 21 -3.53 -33.33 6.04
C PRO A 21 -4.43 -33.70 4.87
N ALA A 22 -5.66 -34.08 5.18
CA ALA A 22 -6.69 -34.29 4.18
C ALA A 22 -6.61 -33.11 3.20
N PHE A 23 -6.43 -33.42 1.92
CA PHE A 23 -6.88 -32.52 0.87
C PHE A 23 -8.40 -32.44 1.04
N ALA A 24 -8.84 -31.57 1.94
CA ALA A 24 -10.18 -31.04 1.89
C ALA A 24 -10.23 -30.26 0.57
N GLN A 25 -10.84 -30.87 -0.44
CA GLN A 25 -11.61 -30.08 -1.38
C GLN A 25 -12.66 -29.37 -0.52
N ASP A 26 -12.36 -28.15 -0.10
CA ASP A 26 -13.38 -27.27 0.42
C ASP A 26 -14.23 -26.84 -0.79
N GLU A 27 -15.16 -27.71 -1.14
CA GLU A 27 -16.18 -27.52 -2.15
C GLU A 27 -17.39 -26.77 -1.55
N ASN A 28 -17.18 -26.04 -0.44
CA ASN A 28 -18.00 -24.90 -0.07
C ASN A 28 -17.32 -23.63 -0.59
N LEU A 29 -17.61 -23.30 -1.85
CA LEU A 29 -17.51 -21.93 -2.32
C LEU A 29 -18.33 -21.05 -1.36
N PRO A 30 -17.72 -20.11 -0.61
CA PRO A 30 -18.53 -19.13 0.08
C PRO A 30 -19.35 -18.37 -0.97
N ALA A 31 -20.65 -18.27 -0.71
CA ALA A 31 -21.57 -17.41 -1.43
C ALA A 31 -21.00 -15.97 -1.54
N PRO A 32 -21.39 -15.19 -2.56
CA PRO A 32 -20.89 -13.84 -2.71
C PRO A 32 -21.32 -13.00 -1.50
N PHE A 33 -20.33 -12.39 -0.84
CA PHE A 33 -20.46 -11.22 0.04
C PHE A 33 -21.46 -11.32 1.19
N SER A 34 -21.01 -11.84 2.33
CA SER A 34 -21.55 -11.46 3.64
C SER A 34 -20.56 -11.79 4.76
N GLU A 35 -20.49 -10.91 5.75
CA GLU A 35 -19.71 -10.95 7.00
C GLU A 35 -18.42 -10.13 7.04
N GLU A 36 -18.30 -9.41 8.14
CA GLU A 36 -17.22 -8.51 8.52
C GLU A 36 -15.97 -9.35 8.80
N GLU A 37 -15.28 -9.78 7.74
CA GLU A 37 -14.13 -10.67 7.85
C GLU A 37 -13.03 -10.04 8.71
N ALA A 38 -12.78 -10.65 9.86
CA ALA A 38 -11.56 -10.45 10.63
C ALA A 38 -10.34 -10.56 9.71
N LEU A 39 -9.30 -9.77 9.99
CA LEU A 39 -8.04 -9.91 9.26
C LEU A 39 -7.50 -11.34 9.44
N PRO A 40 -6.81 -11.88 8.42
CA PRO A 40 -6.09 -13.14 8.58
C PRO A 40 -5.01 -13.01 9.65
N ASP A 41 -4.48 -14.16 10.12
CA ASP A 41 -3.32 -14.17 11.00
C ASP A 41 -2.15 -13.43 10.34
N ALA A 42 -1.52 -12.54 11.10
CA ALA A 42 -0.36 -11.76 10.66
C ALA A 42 0.85 -12.66 10.37
N GLY A 43 0.95 -13.82 11.03
CA GLY A 43 2.11 -14.70 10.88
C GLY A 43 3.41 -14.01 11.32
N LEU A 44 4.49 -14.23 10.56
CA LEU A 44 5.72 -13.47 10.79
C LEU A 44 5.54 -12.03 10.32
N THR A 45 5.92 -11.06 11.16
CA THR A 45 5.85 -9.62 10.85
C THR A 45 7.23 -9.06 10.48
N PRO A 46 7.32 -7.84 9.92
CA PRO A 46 8.60 -7.19 9.62
C PRO A 46 9.52 -6.99 10.84
N ALA A 47 9.01 -7.12 12.07
CA ALA A 47 9.84 -7.13 13.28
C ALA A 47 10.69 -8.41 13.42
N SER A 48 10.35 -9.49 12.72
CA SER A 48 11.07 -10.76 12.75
C SER A 48 12.14 -10.83 11.66
N PRO A 49 13.37 -11.28 11.98
CA PRO A 49 14.39 -11.53 10.95
C PRO A 49 14.00 -12.66 9.98
N PHE A 50 12.97 -13.44 10.31
CA PHE A 50 12.43 -14.51 9.47
C PHE A 50 11.28 -14.06 8.57
N HIS A 51 10.88 -12.77 8.58
CA HIS A 51 9.81 -12.24 7.70
C HIS A 51 10.04 -12.52 6.21
N VAL A 52 11.31 -12.58 5.81
CA VAL A 52 11.74 -12.92 4.45
C VAL A 52 11.17 -14.28 3.98
N PHE A 53 10.97 -15.23 4.90
CA PHE A 53 10.37 -16.52 4.57
C PHE A 53 8.89 -16.41 4.25
N GLU A 54 8.18 -15.54 4.97
CA GLU A 54 6.77 -15.25 4.75
C GLU A 54 6.56 -14.62 3.36
N ARG A 55 7.34 -13.57 3.05
CA ARG A 55 7.31 -12.90 1.74
C ARG A 55 7.63 -13.85 0.59
N PHE A 56 8.58 -14.76 0.77
CA PHE A 56 8.89 -15.78 -0.23
C PHE A 56 7.75 -16.78 -0.41
N GLY A 57 7.12 -17.24 0.69
CA GLY A 57 5.98 -18.15 0.62
C GLY A 57 4.82 -17.55 -0.18
N ASP A 58 4.52 -16.28 0.07
CA ASP A 58 3.49 -15.52 -0.65
C ASP A 58 3.86 -15.34 -2.14
N TRP A 59 5.13 -15.05 -2.43
CA TRP A 59 5.62 -14.98 -3.80
C TRP A 59 5.46 -16.32 -4.54
N ALA A 60 5.87 -17.44 -3.94
CA ALA A 60 5.77 -18.76 -4.54
C ALA A 60 4.31 -19.15 -4.74
N ARG A 61 3.45 -18.86 -3.77
CA ARG A 61 2.00 -19.05 -3.88
C ARG A 61 1.44 -18.29 -5.09
N LEU A 62 1.78 -17.02 -5.24
CA LEU A 62 1.27 -16.18 -6.33
C LEU A 62 1.81 -16.56 -7.71
N ASN A 63 3.12 -16.84 -7.81
CA ASN A 63 3.80 -16.94 -9.10
C ASN A 63 4.03 -18.36 -9.59
N ILE A 64 4.15 -19.33 -8.68
CA ILE A 64 4.43 -20.73 -9.01
C ILE A 64 3.17 -21.57 -8.89
N LEU A 65 2.42 -21.42 -7.78
CA LEU A 65 1.30 -22.31 -7.46
C LEU A 65 -0.05 -21.82 -8.03
N THR A 66 -0.14 -20.55 -8.40
CA THR A 66 -1.41 -19.94 -8.83
C THR A 66 -1.40 -19.60 -10.30
N PHE A 67 -2.38 -20.13 -11.03
CA PHE A 67 -2.52 -19.98 -12.47
C PHE A 67 -3.84 -19.28 -12.85
N GLY A 68 -3.79 -18.39 -13.83
CA GLY A 68 -4.93 -17.58 -14.30
C GLY A 68 -5.05 -16.24 -13.58
N SER A 69 -5.56 -15.22 -14.28
CA SER A 69 -5.66 -13.84 -13.78
C SER A 69 -6.57 -13.71 -12.56
N THR A 70 -7.75 -14.32 -12.59
CA THR A 70 -8.72 -14.24 -11.48
C THR A 70 -8.20 -14.87 -10.19
N ARG A 71 -7.61 -16.08 -10.27
CA ARG A 71 -7.02 -16.72 -9.08
C ARG A 71 -5.79 -15.96 -8.56
N LYS A 72 -4.98 -15.38 -9.46
CA LYS A 72 -3.85 -14.54 -9.06
C LYS A 72 -4.33 -13.27 -8.33
N ALA A 73 -5.40 -12.65 -8.80
CA ALA A 73 -6.04 -11.53 -8.11
C ALA A 73 -6.50 -11.90 -6.69
N GLU A 74 -7.12 -13.06 -6.52
CA GLU A 74 -7.53 -13.55 -5.19
C GLU A 74 -6.36 -13.78 -4.25
N VAL A 75 -5.28 -14.35 -4.76
CA VAL A 75 -4.06 -14.51 -3.97
C VAL A 75 -3.45 -13.16 -3.61
N LYS A 76 -3.43 -12.19 -4.53
CA LYS A 76 -2.96 -10.82 -4.25
C LYS A 76 -3.78 -10.14 -3.15
N VAL A 77 -5.11 -10.29 -3.16
CA VAL A 77 -5.99 -9.76 -2.10
C VAL A 77 -5.61 -10.36 -0.75
N ARG A 78 -5.50 -11.70 -0.67
CA ARG A 78 -5.08 -12.37 0.58
C ARG A 78 -3.72 -11.90 1.06
N ILE A 79 -2.77 -11.70 0.14
CA ILE A 79 -1.44 -11.16 0.50
C ILE A 79 -1.59 -9.74 1.06
N ALA A 80 -2.38 -8.87 0.42
CA ALA A 80 -2.61 -7.50 0.88
C ALA A 80 -3.28 -7.45 2.26
N GLU A 81 -4.30 -8.27 2.51
CA GLU A 81 -4.94 -8.41 3.83
C GLU A 81 -3.96 -8.91 4.88
N LYS A 82 -3.06 -9.81 4.51
CA LYS A 82 -2.00 -10.33 5.38
C LYS A 82 -0.96 -9.26 5.69
N ARG A 83 -0.59 -8.39 4.74
CA ARG A 83 0.25 -7.20 5.01
C ARG A 83 -0.43 -6.20 5.93
N LEU A 84 -1.75 -6.04 5.79
CA LEU A 84 -2.54 -5.19 6.66
C LEU A 84 -2.62 -5.76 8.09
N ALA A 85 -2.73 -7.08 8.24
CA ALA A 85 -2.64 -7.77 9.52
C ALA A 85 -1.25 -7.61 10.17
N GLU A 86 -0.17 -7.75 9.39
CA GLU A 86 1.19 -7.50 9.86
C GLU A 86 1.38 -6.05 10.35
N LEU A 87 0.87 -5.06 9.59
CA LEU A 87 0.91 -3.66 9.99
C LEU A 87 0.17 -3.43 11.32
N LYS A 88 -1.04 -3.98 11.45
CA LYS A 88 -1.80 -3.90 12.69
C LYS A 88 -1.04 -4.51 13.86
N ALA A 89 -0.48 -5.70 13.68
CA ALA A 89 0.27 -6.40 14.73
C ALA A 89 1.52 -5.62 15.17
N VAL A 90 2.28 -5.02 14.25
CA VAL A 90 3.47 -4.24 14.63
C VAL A 90 3.10 -2.95 15.37
N VAL A 91 2.00 -2.29 14.99
CA VAL A 91 1.53 -1.09 15.68
C VAL A 91 1.01 -1.44 17.08
N GLU A 92 0.22 -2.51 17.21
CA GLU A 92 -0.30 -2.97 18.51
C GLU A 92 0.80 -3.46 19.45
N ALA A 93 1.90 -4.00 18.90
CA ALA A 93 3.08 -4.37 19.67
C ALA A 93 3.96 -3.18 20.08
N GLY A 94 3.63 -1.95 19.68
CA GLY A 94 4.43 -0.76 19.98
C GLY A 94 5.80 -0.75 19.30
N ALA A 95 5.90 -1.31 18.09
CA ALA A 95 7.16 -1.36 17.36
C ALA A 95 7.71 0.03 17.00
N GLU A 96 9.03 0.10 16.81
CA GLU A 96 9.74 1.30 16.35
C GLU A 96 9.18 1.83 15.02
N SER A 97 9.24 3.15 14.81
CA SER A 97 8.65 3.81 13.64
C SER A 97 9.15 3.23 12.30
N SER A 98 10.43 2.85 12.22
CA SER A 98 11.02 2.23 11.02
C SER A 98 10.39 0.89 10.66
N VAL A 99 9.94 0.12 11.66
CA VAL A 99 9.24 -1.16 11.44
C VAL A 99 7.82 -0.91 10.94
N VAL A 100 7.13 0.08 11.52
CA VAL A 100 5.79 0.51 11.07
C VAL A 100 5.85 1.03 9.63
N GLU A 101 6.82 1.86 9.29
CA GLU A 101 7.04 2.36 7.93
C GLU A 101 7.34 1.23 6.94
N SER A 102 8.15 0.24 7.33
CA SER A 102 8.39 -0.93 6.49
C SER A 102 7.11 -1.74 6.23
N ALA A 103 6.28 -1.95 7.26
CA ALA A 103 5.01 -2.66 7.13
C ALA A 103 4.02 -1.88 6.23
N GLU A 104 3.97 -0.57 6.39
CA GLU A 104 3.17 0.35 5.57
C GLU A 104 3.57 0.29 4.08
N GLY A 105 4.87 0.28 3.78
CA GLY A 105 5.35 0.14 2.41
C GLY A 105 4.91 -1.18 1.75
N PHE A 106 4.81 -2.26 2.53
CA PHE A 106 4.28 -3.53 2.02
C PHE A 106 2.77 -3.49 1.76
N VAL A 107 2.00 -2.80 2.60
CA VAL A 107 0.57 -2.58 2.36
C VAL A 107 0.37 -1.82 1.04
N ASN A 108 1.05 -0.69 0.85
CA ASN A 108 0.94 0.13 -0.36
C ASN A 108 1.31 -0.63 -1.64
N SER A 109 2.45 -1.33 -1.63
CA SER A 109 2.91 -2.08 -2.81
C SER A 109 1.96 -3.22 -3.19
N SER A 110 1.35 -3.89 -2.20
CA SER A 110 0.39 -4.95 -2.46
C SER A 110 -0.90 -4.43 -3.13
N THR A 111 -1.43 -3.29 -2.68
CA THR A 111 -2.63 -2.65 -3.25
C THR A 111 -2.37 -2.09 -4.66
N ALA A 112 -1.22 -1.45 -4.88
CA ALA A 112 -0.84 -0.92 -6.20
C ALA A 112 -0.79 -2.01 -7.28
N SER A 113 -0.39 -3.23 -6.90
CA SER A 113 -0.34 -4.37 -7.83
C SER A 113 -1.71 -4.84 -8.32
N LEU A 114 -2.77 -4.65 -7.53
CA LEU A 114 -4.16 -4.97 -7.90
C LEU A 114 -4.77 -3.88 -8.79
N GLN A 115 -4.49 -2.62 -8.47
CA GLN A 115 -4.89 -1.47 -9.31
C GLN A 115 -4.34 -1.62 -10.73
N ASN A 116 -3.06 -1.96 -10.85
CA ASN A 116 -2.43 -2.17 -12.15
C ASN A 116 -3.03 -3.36 -12.92
N ASP A 117 -3.41 -4.45 -12.23
CA ASP A 117 -4.08 -5.58 -12.89
C ASP A 117 -5.45 -5.18 -13.47
N ALA A 118 -6.23 -4.39 -12.73
CA ALA A 118 -7.53 -3.90 -13.20
C ALA A 118 -7.38 -2.99 -14.44
N GLU A 119 -6.39 -2.09 -14.43
CA GLU A 119 -6.03 -1.25 -15.58
C GLU A 119 -5.58 -2.08 -16.79
N ILE A 120 -4.79 -3.13 -16.57
CA ILE A 120 -4.34 -4.02 -17.64
C ILE A 120 -5.52 -4.78 -18.27
N LEU A 121 -6.47 -5.27 -17.47
CA LEU A 121 -7.66 -5.94 -18.02
C LEU A 121 -8.51 -4.95 -18.82
N ASP A 122 -8.74 -3.75 -18.29
CA ASP A 122 -9.49 -2.70 -18.98
C ASP A 122 -8.85 -2.31 -20.31
N ALA A 123 -7.52 -2.08 -20.32
CA ALA A 123 -6.78 -1.76 -21.53
C ALA A 123 -6.79 -2.88 -22.58
N ARG A 124 -6.98 -4.15 -22.15
CA ARG A 124 -7.14 -5.31 -23.04
C ARG A 124 -8.57 -5.54 -23.49
N GLY A 125 -9.52 -4.69 -23.08
CA GLY A 125 -10.94 -4.88 -23.36
C GLY A 125 -11.52 -6.13 -22.70
N GLN A 126 -10.99 -6.51 -21.53
CA GLN A 126 -11.46 -7.64 -20.74
C GLN A 126 -12.31 -7.14 -19.56
N ASP A 127 -13.26 -7.97 -19.15
CA ASP A 127 -14.09 -7.72 -17.96
C ASP A 127 -13.21 -7.68 -16.69
N ALA A 128 -13.18 -6.51 -16.05
CA ALA A 128 -12.44 -6.26 -14.82
C ALA A 128 -13.34 -6.24 -13.56
N SER A 129 -14.65 -6.49 -13.67
CA SER A 129 -15.63 -6.37 -12.57
C SER A 129 -15.24 -7.13 -11.31
N ALA A 130 -14.85 -8.41 -11.43
CA ALA A 130 -14.44 -9.22 -10.28
C ALA A 130 -13.18 -8.66 -9.59
N LEU A 131 -12.28 -8.03 -10.34
CA LEU A 131 -11.09 -7.40 -9.79
C LEU A 131 -11.44 -6.06 -9.11
N ILE A 132 -12.33 -5.28 -9.72
CA ILE A 132 -12.86 -4.03 -9.17
C ILE A 132 -13.59 -4.29 -7.85
N GLU A 133 -14.43 -5.31 -7.76
CA GLU A 133 -15.12 -5.71 -6.52
C GLU A 133 -14.13 -6.03 -5.40
N LYS A 134 -13.10 -6.84 -5.71
CA LYS A 134 -12.06 -7.21 -4.75
C LYS A 134 -11.23 -6.00 -4.32
N LEU A 135 -10.90 -5.10 -5.25
CA LEU A 135 -10.18 -3.86 -4.95
C LEU A 135 -11.02 -2.93 -4.07
N ASN A 136 -12.32 -2.76 -4.37
CA ASN A 136 -13.24 -1.99 -3.53
C ASN A 136 -13.30 -2.56 -2.10
N SER A 137 -13.47 -3.88 -1.98
CA SER A 137 -13.53 -4.55 -0.67
C SER A 137 -12.22 -4.38 0.11
N LEU A 138 -11.08 -4.60 -0.55
CA LEU A 138 -9.76 -4.45 0.05
C LEU A 138 -9.50 -3.00 0.49
N SER A 139 -9.76 -2.01 -0.37
CA SER A 139 -9.56 -0.59 -0.04
C SER A 139 -10.41 -0.17 1.16
N LEU A 140 -11.69 -0.57 1.22
CA LEU A 140 -12.56 -0.26 2.35
C LEU A 140 -12.10 -0.97 3.64
N LYS A 141 -11.62 -2.22 3.55
CA LYS A 141 -11.03 -2.95 4.69
C LYS A 141 -9.74 -2.28 5.17
N GLN A 142 -8.88 -1.88 4.23
CA GLN A 142 -7.64 -1.16 4.48
C GLN A 142 -7.91 0.18 5.17
N GLN A 143 -8.92 0.95 4.75
CA GLN A 143 -9.28 2.21 5.41
C GLN A 143 -9.67 1.99 6.88
N THR A 144 -10.59 1.07 7.16
CA THR A 144 -11.00 0.77 8.55
C THR A 144 -9.83 0.38 9.44
N VAL A 145 -8.96 -0.53 8.96
CA VAL A 145 -7.83 -0.99 9.78
C VAL A 145 -6.80 0.12 9.97
N LEU A 146 -6.50 0.87 8.90
CA LEU A 146 -5.52 1.95 8.98
C LEU A 146 -5.98 3.08 9.89
N GLU A 147 -7.27 3.40 9.89
CA GLU A 147 -7.87 4.37 10.84
C GLU A 147 -7.77 3.88 12.28
N ASP A 148 -8.05 2.59 12.53
CA ASP A 148 -7.96 2.01 13.88
C ASP A 148 -6.49 1.97 14.39
N VAL A 149 -5.51 1.66 13.55
CA VAL A 149 -4.09 1.65 13.96
C VAL A 149 -3.51 3.05 14.09
N LEU A 150 -4.01 4.03 13.32
CA LEU A 150 -3.58 5.44 13.41
C LEU A 150 -3.79 5.99 14.83
N GLU A 151 -4.86 5.58 15.51
CA GLU A 151 -5.15 5.99 16.90
C GLU A 151 -4.09 5.53 17.91
N ARG A 152 -3.48 4.37 17.65
CA ARG A 152 -2.57 3.68 18.58
C ARG A 152 -1.10 3.85 18.19
N ALA A 153 -0.86 4.43 17.02
CA ALA A 153 0.48 4.53 16.46
C ALA A 153 1.37 5.55 17.20
N PRO A 154 2.67 5.28 17.29
CA PRO A 154 3.67 6.27 17.69
C PRO A 154 3.53 7.55 16.86
N GLU A 155 3.74 8.72 17.48
CA GLU A 155 3.59 10.03 16.82
C GLU A 155 4.40 10.13 15.52
N GLN A 156 5.61 9.57 15.52
CA GLN A 156 6.52 9.56 14.37
C GLN A 156 5.99 8.73 13.19
N ALA A 157 5.13 7.73 13.44
CA ALA A 157 4.58 6.85 12.41
C ALA A 157 3.19 7.30 11.89
N ARG A 158 2.54 8.27 12.54
CA ARG A 158 1.20 8.75 12.16
C ARG A 158 1.16 9.31 10.75
N GLU A 159 2.20 10.02 10.32
CA GLU A 159 2.25 10.58 8.97
C GLU A 159 2.31 9.48 7.90
N ALA A 160 3.10 8.42 8.13
CA ALA A 160 3.16 7.28 7.22
C ALA A 160 1.79 6.57 7.11
N LEU A 161 1.12 6.36 8.24
CA LEU A 161 -0.22 5.76 8.27
C LEU A 161 -1.27 6.66 7.58
N ALA A 162 -1.19 7.97 7.75
CA ALA A 162 -2.06 8.91 7.04
C ALA A 162 -1.87 8.82 5.52
N ARG A 163 -0.63 8.68 5.03
CA ARG A 163 -0.35 8.43 3.60
C ARG A 163 -0.90 7.10 3.13
N ALA A 164 -0.83 6.05 3.95
CA ALA A 164 -1.41 4.75 3.63
C ALA A 164 -2.94 4.80 3.50
N ILE A 165 -3.61 5.56 4.38
CA ILE A 165 -5.06 5.81 4.30
C ILE A 165 -5.38 6.50 2.98
N GLU A 166 -4.64 7.55 2.66
CA GLU A 166 -4.81 8.31 1.43
C GLU A 166 -4.61 7.45 0.17
N ASN A 167 -3.57 6.60 0.15
CA ASN A 167 -3.35 5.66 -0.96
C ASN A 167 -4.49 4.64 -1.10
N SER A 168 -5.09 4.22 0.02
CA SER A 168 -6.26 3.34 0.00
C SER A 168 -7.48 4.03 -0.63
N ARG A 169 -7.70 5.31 -0.35
CA ARG A 169 -8.77 6.14 -0.96
C ARG A 169 -8.58 6.27 -2.46
N LYS A 170 -7.36 6.61 -2.90
CA LYS A 170 -7.01 6.65 -4.33
C LYS A 170 -7.24 5.33 -5.04
N GLY A 171 -7.00 4.21 -4.35
CA GLY A 171 -7.32 2.89 -4.89
C GLY A 171 -8.80 2.66 -5.14
N LEU A 172 -9.66 3.15 -4.25
CA LEU A 172 -11.12 3.08 -4.40
C LEU A 172 -11.59 3.98 -5.54
N GLU A 173 -11.10 5.21 -5.62
CA GLU A 173 -11.38 6.13 -6.73
C GLU A 173 -10.96 5.51 -8.07
N LYS A 174 -9.78 4.91 -8.13
CA LYS A 174 -9.28 4.26 -9.34
C LYS A 174 -10.13 3.07 -9.75
N ALA A 175 -10.61 2.28 -8.80
CA ALA A 175 -11.53 1.19 -9.07
C ALA A 175 -12.85 1.70 -9.70
N GLU A 176 -13.37 2.81 -9.20
CA GLU A 176 -14.58 3.47 -9.74
C GLU A 176 -14.35 4.08 -11.14
N GLU A 177 -13.18 4.66 -11.40
CA GLU A 177 -12.80 5.11 -12.74
C GLU A 177 -12.77 3.95 -13.75
N VAL A 178 -12.14 2.83 -13.37
CA VAL A 178 -12.09 1.64 -14.23
C VAL A 178 -13.51 1.11 -14.44
N LEU A 179 -14.34 1.08 -13.39
CA LEU A 179 -15.75 0.66 -13.49
C LEU A 179 -16.51 1.51 -14.52
N GLY A 180 -16.38 2.83 -14.47
CA GLY A 180 -17.01 3.73 -15.43
C GLY A 180 -16.62 3.44 -16.88
N ARG A 181 -15.32 3.22 -17.14
CA ARG A 181 -14.82 2.84 -18.47
C ARG A 181 -15.34 1.47 -18.93
N GLN A 182 -15.48 0.52 -18.01
CA GLN A 182 -16.02 -0.81 -18.32
C GLN A 182 -17.49 -0.74 -18.74
N VAL A 183 -18.29 0.12 -18.10
CA VAL A 183 -19.69 0.39 -18.49
C VAL A 183 -19.74 1.10 -19.85
N GLU A 184 -18.97 2.17 -20.02
CA GLU A 184 -18.92 2.94 -21.26
C GLU A 184 -18.55 2.07 -22.48
N ARG A 185 -17.58 1.16 -22.30
CA ARG A 185 -17.13 0.20 -23.33
C ARG A 185 -18.02 -1.03 -23.45
N ARG A 186 -19.10 -1.14 -22.66
CA ARG A 186 -20.03 -2.27 -22.61
C ARG A 186 -19.35 -3.62 -22.32
N LEU A 187 -18.27 -3.58 -21.54
CA LEU A 187 -17.57 -4.78 -21.08
C LEU A 187 -18.31 -5.43 -19.90
N ILE A 188 -19.08 -4.63 -19.17
CA ILE A 188 -19.97 -5.08 -18.10
C ILE A 188 -21.35 -4.46 -18.28
N LYS A 189 -22.38 -5.10 -17.72
CA LYS A 189 -23.74 -4.58 -17.70
C LYS A 189 -23.91 -3.50 -16.64
N GLU A 190 -24.82 -2.58 -16.90
CA GLU A 190 -25.20 -1.46 -16.03
C GLU A 190 -25.75 -1.96 -14.68
N GLU A 191 -26.49 -3.08 -14.69
CA GLU A 191 -26.96 -3.79 -13.49
C GLU A 191 -25.80 -4.22 -12.61
N LYS A 192 -24.76 -4.83 -13.22
CA LYS A 192 -23.59 -5.30 -12.49
C LYS A 192 -22.78 -4.14 -11.90
N ALA A 193 -22.64 -3.04 -12.65
CA ALA A 193 -22.03 -1.82 -12.11
C ALA A 193 -22.83 -1.23 -10.95
N GLY A 194 -24.17 -1.31 -11.02
CA GLY A 194 -25.07 -0.90 -9.95
C GLY A 194 -24.85 -1.68 -8.67
N GLU A 195 -24.80 -3.02 -8.74
CA GLU A 195 -24.51 -3.87 -7.59
C GLU A 195 -23.17 -3.50 -6.92
N ILE A 196 -22.13 -3.29 -7.73
CA ILE A 196 -20.78 -2.94 -7.24
C ILE A 196 -20.79 -1.60 -6.51
N LEU A 197 -21.44 -0.59 -7.10
CA LEU A 197 -21.56 0.75 -6.52
C LEU A 197 -22.40 0.72 -5.25
N GLU A 198 -23.55 0.07 -5.28
CA GLU A 198 -24.45 -0.06 -4.13
C GLU A 198 -23.76 -0.73 -2.94
N HIS A 199 -23.14 -1.89 -3.14
CA HIS A 199 -22.44 -2.60 -2.08
C HIS A 199 -21.30 -1.76 -1.50
N SER A 200 -20.51 -1.13 -2.35
CA SER A 200 -19.35 -0.32 -1.91
C SER A 200 -19.75 1.01 -1.24
N ILE A 201 -20.87 1.62 -1.64
CA ILE A 201 -21.42 2.83 -1.01
C ILE A 201 -22.06 2.48 0.33
N GLY A 202 -22.88 1.43 0.39
CA GLY A 202 -23.49 0.97 1.63
C GLY A 202 -22.46 0.58 2.68
N ARG A 203 -21.38 -0.11 2.27
CA ARG A 203 -20.28 -0.44 3.17
C ARG A 203 -19.53 0.79 3.66
N LEU A 204 -19.23 1.75 2.78
CA LEU A 204 -18.55 2.99 3.16
C LEU A 204 -19.41 3.82 4.13
N LYS A 205 -20.72 3.95 3.85
CA LYS A 205 -21.71 4.58 4.73
C LYS A 205 -21.65 3.95 6.12
N LYS A 206 -21.82 2.63 6.22
CA LYS A 206 -21.77 1.91 7.52
C LYS A 206 -20.46 2.18 8.26
N GLN A 207 -19.32 2.13 7.56
CA GLN A 207 -18.01 2.40 8.18
C GLN A 207 -17.86 3.83 8.71
N ILE A 208 -18.53 4.82 8.09
CA ILE A 208 -18.53 6.21 8.57
C ILE A 208 -19.44 6.33 9.79
N GLU A 209 -20.62 5.70 9.78
CA GLU A 209 -21.54 5.67 10.93
C GLU A 209 -20.88 5.03 12.16
N ASP A 210 -20.27 3.86 12.00
CA ASP A 210 -19.53 3.16 13.05
C ASP A 210 -18.37 4.03 13.59
N ARG A 211 -17.72 4.81 12.70
CA ARG A 211 -16.63 5.71 13.07
C ARG A 211 -17.15 6.93 13.84
N SER A 212 -18.31 7.46 13.48
CA SER A 212 -18.97 8.54 14.20
C SER A 212 -19.22 8.16 15.66
N GLU A 213 -19.74 6.95 15.91
CA GLU A 213 -19.96 6.44 17.26
C GLU A 213 -18.65 6.31 18.05
N LYS A 214 -17.59 5.76 17.44
CA LYS A 214 -16.25 5.71 18.06
C LYS A 214 -15.74 7.11 18.43
N ILE A 215 -15.95 8.11 17.58
CA ILE A 215 -15.53 9.49 17.88
C ILE A 215 -16.30 10.06 19.07
N LYS A 216 -17.59 9.77 19.20
CA LYS A 216 -18.38 10.17 20.38
C LYS A 216 -17.84 9.53 21.65
N GLU A 217 -17.45 8.26 21.60
CA GLU A 217 -16.83 7.59 22.75
C GLU A 217 -15.48 8.20 23.15
N ILE A 218 -14.65 8.58 22.17
CA ILE A 218 -13.38 9.27 22.41
C ILE A 218 -13.64 10.65 23.02
N ALA A 219 -14.57 11.41 22.45
CA ALA A 219 -14.96 12.74 22.93
C ALA A 219 -15.50 12.71 24.38
N ALA A 220 -16.17 11.62 24.76
CA ALA A 220 -16.65 11.42 26.13
C ALA A 220 -15.51 11.17 27.14
N LYS A 221 -14.35 10.70 26.68
CA LYS A 221 -13.17 10.39 27.50
C LYS A 221 -12.11 11.51 27.50
N GLY A 222 -12.21 12.48 26.60
CA GLY A 222 -11.26 13.58 26.47
C GLY A 222 -11.38 14.31 25.13
N GLU A 223 -10.33 15.04 24.75
CA GLU A 223 -10.30 15.69 23.44
C GLU A 223 -10.07 14.66 22.32
N VAL A 224 -10.86 14.77 21.25
CA VAL A 224 -10.66 13.97 20.04
C VAL A 224 -9.36 14.42 19.38
N PRO A 225 -8.41 13.52 19.12
CA PRO A 225 -7.18 13.88 18.42
C PRO A 225 -7.49 14.53 17.06
N PRO A 226 -6.83 15.65 16.70
CA PRO A 226 -7.08 16.34 15.42
C PRO A 226 -6.92 15.42 14.20
N GLU A 227 -6.02 14.44 14.26
CA GLU A 227 -5.79 13.46 13.21
C GLU A 227 -6.98 12.50 13.05
N VAL A 228 -7.63 12.13 14.17
CA VAL A 228 -8.84 11.29 14.17
C VAL A 228 -10.01 12.05 13.57
N GLN A 229 -10.18 13.31 13.96
CA GLN A 229 -11.20 14.20 13.39
C GLN A 229 -11.00 14.40 11.89
N THR A 230 -9.75 14.69 11.47
CA THR A 230 -9.40 14.87 10.06
C THR A 230 -9.63 13.59 9.25
N ALA A 231 -9.25 12.42 9.80
CA ALA A 231 -9.46 11.15 9.12
C ALA A 231 -10.96 10.87 8.88
N PHE A 232 -11.81 11.19 9.84
CA PHE A 232 -13.27 11.06 9.72
C PHE A 232 -13.86 12.03 8.71
N GLU A 233 -13.47 13.32 8.76
CA GLU A 233 -13.90 14.32 7.78
C GLU A 233 -13.54 13.90 6.35
N GLU A 234 -12.33 13.41 6.13
CA GLU A 234 -11.90 12.94 4.82
C GLU A 234 -12.60 11.64 4.39
N LYS A 235 -13.02 10.78 5.33
CA LYS A 235 -13.82 9.59 5.00
C LYS A 235 -15.25 9.95 4.61
N LEU A 236 -15.85 10.91 5.31
CA LEU A 236 -17.15 11.46 4.98
C LEU A 236 -17.11 12.13 3.59
N ARG A 237 -16.05 12.89 3.32
CA ARG A 237 -15.77 13.46 2.01
C ARG A 237 -15.64 12.39 0.91
N LEU A 238 -14.95 11.28 1.17
CA LEU A 238 -14.84 10.19 0.19
C LEU A 238 -16.22 9.66 -0.23
N LEU A 239 -17.17 9.53 0.70
CA LEU A 239 -18.53 9.09 0.35
C LEU A 239 -19.23 10.14 -0.53
N GLU A 240 -19.11 11.42 -0.19
CA GLU A 240 -19.67 12.52 -1.00
C GLU A 240 -19.14 12.53 -2.42
N ASP A 241 -17.83 12.35 -2.58
CA ASP A 241 -17.15 12.34 -3.88
C ASP A 241 -17.73 11.26 -4.78
N ARG A 242 -17.99 10.10 -4.21
CA ARG A 242 -18.55 8.96 -4.94
C ARG A 242 -20.00 9.20 -5.31
N LEU A 243 -20.81 9.76 -4.39
CA LEU A 243 -22.18 10.15 -4.69
C LEU A 243 -22.22 11.18 -5.83
N VAL A 244 -21.36 12.20 -5.75
CA VAL A 244 -21.16 13.22 -6.78
C VAL A 244 -20.78 12.58 -8.12
N ASN A 245 -19.73 11.76 -8.13
CA ASN A 245 -19.17 11.20 -9.35
C ASN A 245 -20.21 10.35 -10.07
N VAL A 246 -20.88 9.45 -9.37
CA VAL A 246 -21.88 8.55 -9.96
C VAL A 246 -23.10 9.33 -10.47
N GLN A 247 -23.54 10.36 -9.75
CA GLN A 247 -24.66 11.22 -10.18
C GLN A 247 -24.31 12.17 -11.32
N SER A 248 -23.02 12.45 -11.55
CA SER A 248 -22.59 13.40 -12.58
C SER A 248 -22.25 12.68 -13.89
N LYS A 249 -21.48 11.60 -13.82
CA LYS A 249 -20.89 10.88 -14.97
C LYS A 249 -21.90 10.18 -15.88
N GLU A 250 -21.89 10.48 -17.18
CA GLU A 250 -22.87 9.97 -18.16
C GLU A 250 -22.83 8.43 -18.25
N GLU A 251 -21.67 7.82 -18.07
CA GLU A 251 -21.51 6.36 -18.07
C GLU A 251 -22.35 5.66 -16.98
N PHE A 252 -22.75 6.35 -15.92
CA PHE A 252 -23.59 5.78 -14.85
C PHE A 252 -25.07 6.17 -14.96
N LYS A 253 -25.49 6.88 -16.00
CA LYS A 253 -26.86 7.40 -16.13
C LYS A 253 -27.94 6.33 -15.97
N GLU A 254 -27.75 5.17 -16.58
CA GLU A 254 -28.69 4.05 -16.48
C GLU A 254 -28.59 3.36 -15.12
N THR A 255 -27.38 3.25 -14.57
CA THR A 255 -27.09 2.68 -13.25
C THR A 255 -27.71 3.46 -12.10
N ARG A 256 -27.83 4.79 -12.20
CA ARG A 256 -28.43 5.66 -11.15
C ARG A 256 -29.85 5.26 -10.76
N ALA A 257 -30.62 4.69 -11.69
CA ALA A 257 -32.00 4.30 -11.43
C ALA A 257 -32.08 3.12 -10.45
N SER A 258 -31.21 2.12 -10.58
CA SER A 258 -31.22 0.93 -9.72
C SER A 258 -30.72 1.22 -8.31
N ILE A 259 -29.75 2.14 -8.16
CA ILE A 259 -29.11 2.46 -6.87
C ILE A 259 -29.70 3.71 -6.20
N ARG A 260 -30.82 4.24 -6.71
CA ARG A 260 -31.39 5.54 -6.28
C ARG A 260 -31.64 5.61 -4.78
N GLU A 261 -32.30 4.61 -4.21
CA GLU A 261 -32.67 4.63 -2.80
C GLU A 261 -31.45 4.50 -1.89
N SER A 262 -30.48 3.67 -2.26
CA SER A 262 -29.19 3.55 -1.57
C SER A 262 -28.40 4.87 -1.61
N PHE A 263 -28.55 5.67 -2.67
CA PHE A 263 -27.94 7.00 -2.77
C PHE A 263 -28.64 8.05 -1.90
N LYS A 264 -29.98 8.03 -1.83
CA LYS A 264 -30.74 8.91 -0.94
C LYS A 264 -30.37 8.63 0.51
N ASP A 265 -30.37 7.36 0.89
CA ASP A 265 -30.01 6.90 2.22
C ASP A 265 -28.57 7.31 2.61
N ALA A 266 -27.60 7.13 1.70
CA ALA A 266 -26.24 7.61 1.91
C ALA A 266 -26.16 9.15 2.01
N ALA A 267 -26.89 9.89 1.19
CA ALA A 267 -26.90 11.36 1.24
C ALA A 267 -27.51 11.90 2.54
N SER A 268 -28.61 11.31 3.02
CA SER A 268 -29.22 11.65 4.30
C SER A 268 -28.27 11.36 5.47
N SER A 269 -27.63 10.17 5.48
CA SER A 269 -26.64 9.81 6.50
C SER A 269 -25.48 10.82 6.55
N VAL A 270 -24.94 11.23 5.39
CA VAL A 270 -23.88 12.25 5.35
C VAL A 270 -24.35 13.61 5.89
N LEU A 271 -25.56 14.06 5.52
CA LEU A 271 -26.13 15.32 6.00
C LEU A 271 -26.31 15.32 7.52
N GLU A 272 -26.81 14.21 8.08
CA GLU A 272 -26.99 14.03 9.53
C GLU A 272 -25.64 14.06 10.25
N LEU A 273 -24.66 13.30 9.76
CA LEU A 273 -23.32 13.24 10.34
C LEU A 273 -22.60 14.58 10.29
N ARG A 274 -22.74 15.33 9.19
CA ARG A 274 -22.21 16.70 9.10
C ARG A 274 -22.81 17.62 10.15
N ALA A 275 -24.13 17.59 10.31
CA ALA A 275 -24.83 18.39 11.30
C ALA A 275 -24.39 18.03 12.73
N GLU A 276 -24.27 16.74 13.02
CA GLU A 276 -23.83 16.20 14.30
C GLU A 276 -22.40 16.64 14.65
N HIS A 277 -21.47 16.54 13.68
CA HIS A 277 -20.06 16.90 13.86
C HIS A 277 -19.76 18.38 13.58
N LYS A 278 -20.79 19.20 13.34
CA LYS A 278 -20.68 20.64 13.03
C LYS A 278 -19.77 20.94 11.83
N LEU A 279 -19.75 20.02 10.87
CA LEU A 279 -19.00 20.14 9.63
C LEU A 279 -19.87 20.86 8.60
N ARG A 280 -19.45 22.06 8.18
CA ARG A 280 -20.20 22.84 7.19
C ARG A 280 -19.46 22.86 5.86
N ASP A 281 -20.17 22.52 4.80
CA ASP A 281 -19.76 22.85 3.44
C ASP A 281 -21.01 22.97 2.55
N GLU A 282 -21.27 24.21 2.15
CA GLU A 282 -22.50 24.63 1.50
C GLU A 282 -22.70 23.97 0.13
N VAL A 283 -21.62 23.70 -0.61
CA VAL A 283 -21.67 23.13 -1.96
C VAL A 283 -22.08 21.67 -1.84
N SER A 284 -21.39 20.91 -1.00
CA SER A 284 -21.70 19.50 -0.77
C SER A 284 -23.10 19.33 -0.15
N GLU A 285 -23.45 20.10 0.88
CA GLU A 285 -24.77 20.02 1.50
C GLU A 285 -25.92 20.36 0.53
N SER A 286 -25.73 21.36 -0.35
CA SER A 286 -26.71 21.71 -1.38
C SER A 286 -26.90 20.58 -2.37
N PHE A 287 -25.82 19.91 -2.78
CA PHE A 287 -25.87 18.75 -3.66
C PHE A 287 -26.58 17.56 -2.99
N LEU A 288 -26.17 17.19 -1.77
CA LEU A 288 -26.73 16.06 -1.03
C LEU A 288 -28.23 16.23 -0.77
N LYS A 289 -28.69 17.43 -0.43
CA LYS A 289 -30.13 17.74 -0.25
C LYS A 289 -30.95 17.50 -1.52
N ASP A 290 -30.36 17.74 -2.69
CA ASP A 290 -31.07 17.53 -3.96
C ASP A 290 -31.05 16.06 -4.40
N VAL A 291 -30.00 15.30 -4.02
CA VAL A 291 -29.99 13.84 -4.12
C VAL A 291 -31.07 13.23 -3.24
N GLU A 292 -31.13 13.60 -1.95
CA GLU A 292 -32.14 13.15 -0.99
C GLU A 292 -33.57 13.40 -1.50
N ARG A 293 -33.83 14.58 -2.08
CA ARG A 293 -35.16 15.00 -2.54
C ARG A 293 -35.54 14.47 -3.92
N ASP A 294 -34.66 13.74 -4.61
CA ASP A 294 -34.85 13.29 -6.00
C ASP A 294 -35.13 14.47 -6.96
N ARG A 295 -34.46 15.61 -6.72
CA ARG A 295 -34.63 16.87 -7.46
C ARG A 295 -33.36 17.33 -8.17
N LEU A 296 -32.46 16.40 -8.46
CA LEU A 296 -31.16 16.72 -9.03
C LEU A 296 -31.30 17.25 -10.47
N ASP A 297 -31.21 18.57 -10.63
CA ASP A 297 -30.96 19.23 -11.90
C ASP A 297 -29.44 19.36 -12.10
N VAL A 298 -28.88 18.40 -12.85
CA VAL A 298 -27.42 18.31 -13.08
C VAL A 298 -26.89 19.58 -13.77
N ALA A 299 -27.68 20.21 -14.65
CA ALA A 299 -27.26 21.44 -15.32
C ALA A 299 -27.21 22.61 -14.35
N GLN A 300 -28.22 22.74 -13.48
CA GLN A 300 -28.24 23.76 -12.45
C GLN A 300 -27.10 23.54 -11.43
N LYS A 301 -26.87 22.30 -11.01
CA LYS A 301 -25.75 21.96 -10.10
C LYS A 301 -24.39 22.23 -10.71
N ALA A 302 -24.20 21.91 -11.99
CA ALA A 302 -22.97 22.25 -12.69
C ALA A 302 -22.73 23.77 -12.68
N ARG A 303 -23.77 24.60 -12.90
CA ARG A 303 -23.64 26.07 -12.78
C ARG A 303 -23.27 26.52 -11.37
N GLU A 304 -23.94 25.99 -10.36
CA GLU A 304 -23.69 26.34 -8.94
C GLU A 304 -22.26 25.94 -8.51
N ALA A 305 -21.79 24.77 -8.96
CA ALA A 305 -20.43 24.30 -8.71
C ALA A 305 -19.39 25.20 -9.42
N ILE A 306 -19.62 25.57 -10.69
CA ILE A 306 -18.73 26.49 -11.42
C ILE A 306 -18.66 27.84 -10.70
N ALA A 307 -19.79 28.42 -10.32
CA ALA A 307 -19.83 29.69 -9.61
C ALA A 307 -19.11 29.61 -8.24
N SER A 308 -19.22 28.48 -7.55
CA SER A 308 -18.51 28.26 -6.28
C SER A 308 -17.00 28.11 -6.49
N ALA A 309 -16.58 27.38 -7.53
CA ALA A 309 -15.18 27.25 -7.92
C ALA A 309 -14.56 28.60 -8.31
N GLU A 310 -15.29 29.45 -9.04
CA GLU A 310 -14.87 30.81 -9.37
C GLU A 310 -14.67 31.67 -8.12
N ARG A 311 -15.59 31.60 -7.16
CA ARG A 311 -15.48 32.31 -5.87
C ARG A 311 -14.25 31.85 -5.09
N ALA A 312 -14.04 30.54 -4.96
CA ALA A 312 -12.89 29.97 -4.28
C ALA A 312 -11.57 30.35 -4.97
N MET A 313 -11.53 30.36 -6.30
CA MET A 313 -10.38 30.83 -7.08
C MET A 313 -10.08 32.31 -6.83
N ALA A 314 -11.10 33.17 -6.79
CA ALA A 314 -10.92 34.59 -6.49
C ALA A 314 -10.38 34.81 -5.06
N GLU A 315 -10.88 34.05 -4.09
CA GLU A 315 -10.39 34.05 -2.71
C GLU A 315 -8.92 33.61 -2.65
N ALA A 316 -8.57 32.51 -3.33
CA ALA A 316 -7.22 31.97 -3.35
C ALA A 316 -6.21 32.95 -3.96
N ARG A 317 -6.57 33.63 -5.06
CA ARG A 317 -5.76 34.70 -5.65
C ARG A 317 -5.58 35.87 -4.68
N THR A 318 -6.65 36.27 -4.00
CA THR A 318 -6.59 37.36 -3.00
C THR A 318 -5.67 37.00 -1.83
N ALA A 319 -5.78 35.77 -1.32
CA ALA A 319 -4.91 35.25 -0.26
C ALA A 319 -3.45 35.20 -0.71
N LEU A 320 -3.19 34.76 -1.95
CA LEU A 320 -1.86 34.71 -2.54
C LEU A 320 -1.22 36.10 -2.61
N THR A 321 -1.91 37.08 -3.20
CA THR A 321 -1.42 38.47 -3.29
C THR A 321 -1.13 39.06 -1.91
N ARG A 322 -1.99 38.77 -0.92
CA ARG A 322 -1.78 39.22 0.47
C ARG A 322 -0.53 38.61 1.08
N ALA A 323 -0.30 37.31 0.87
CA ALA A 323 0.86 36.60 1.39
C ALA A 323 2.16 37.09 0.71
N GLU A 324 2.16 37.27 -0.62
CA GLU A 324 3.28 37.84 -1.37
C GLU A 324 3.62 39.27 -0.91
N SER A 325 2.59 40.11 -0.73
CA SER A 325 2.76 41.47 -0.21
C SER A 325 3.33 41.51 1.21
N ALA A 326 3.09 40.47 2.00
CA ALA A 326 3.67 40.27 3.32
C ALA A 326 5.07 39.62 3.28
N GLY A 327 5.68 39.50 2.10
CA GLY A 327 7.01 38.92 1.90
C GLY A 327 7.07 37.41 2.17
N LYS A 328 5.94 36.71 2.11
CA LYS A 328 5.89 35.27 2.39
C LYS A 328 6.33 34.47 1.17
N THR A 329 7.18 33.47 1.40
CA THR A 329 7.52 32.47 0.39
C THR A 329 6.38 31.48 0.23
N ILE A 330 5.79 31.43 -0.96
CA ILE A 330 4.73 30.48 -1.30
C ILE A 330 5.36 29.19 -1.79
N SER A 331 4.97 28.06 -1.20
CA SER A 331 5.47 26.75 -1.63
C SER A 331 5.07 26.43 -3.07
N GLU A 332 5.91 25.70 -3.79
CA GLU A 332 5.59 25.23 -5.16
C GLU A 332 4.32 24.37 -5.18
N ASN A 333 4.05 23.59 -4.13
CA ASN A 333 2.83 22.80 -4.02
C ASN A 333 1.55 23.68 -4.06
N VAL A 334 1.56 24.84 -3.41
CA VAL A 334 0.43 25.78 -3.44
C VAL A 334 0.25 26.36 -4.84
N LYS A 335 1.35 26.69 -5.54
CA LYS A 335 1.28 27.18 -6.93
C LYS A 335 0.73 26.11 -7.86
N GLU A 336 1.15 24.86 -7.66
CA GLU A 336 0.68 23.71 -8.43
C GLU A 336 -0.82 23.43 -8.19
N LEU A 337 -1.29 23.53 -6.94
CA LEU A 337 -2.72 23.44 -6.62
C LEU A 337 -3.52 24.51 -7.36
N LEU A 338 -3.06 25.76 -7.36
CA LEU A 338 -3.74 26.86 -8.08
C LEU A 338 -3.75 26.65 -9.59
N ARG A 339 -2.61 26.24 -10.17
CA ARG A 339 -2.51 25.93 -11.61
C ARG A 339 -3.47 24.81 -12.01
N THR A 340 -3.54 23.76 -11.19
CA THR A 340 -4.43 22.62 -11.41
C THR A 340 -5.90 23.02 -11.22
N ALA A 341 -6.20 23.87 -10.24
CA ALA A 341 -7.54 24.43 -10.04
C ALA A 341 -8.01 25.28 -11.23
N GLU A 342 -7.12 26.11 -11.79
CA GLU A 342 -7.40 26.90 -13.01
C GLU A 342 -7.68 25.99 -14.21
N GLU A 343 -6.90 24.94 -14.38
CA GLU A 343 -7.08 23.97 -15.47
C GLU A 343 -8.42 23.25 -15.35
N HIS A 344 -8.77 22.77 -14.15
CA HIS A 344 -10.08 22.17 -13.89
C HIS A 344 -11.22 23.16 -14.11
N LEU A 345 -11.11 24.41 -13.65
CA LEU A 345 -12.16 25.41 -13.84
C LEU A 345 -12.38 25.72 -15.33
N LYS A 346 -11.29 25.77 -16.11
CA LYS A 346 -11.37 25.91 -17.56
C LYS A 346 -12.11 24.73 -18.20
N LYS A 347 -11.69 23.50 -17.89
CA LYS A 347 -12.36 22.27 -18.38
C LYS A 347 -13.83 22.21 -17.97
N ALA A 348 -14.16 22.68 -16.77
CA ALA A 348 -15.53 22.72 -16.27
C ALA A 348 -16.42 23.61 -17.15
N LYS A 349 -15.93 24.80 -17.50
CA LYS A 349 -16.63 25.72 -18.39
C LYS A 349 -16.77 25.16 -19.81
N GLU A 350 -15.70 24.57 -20.34
CA GLU A 350 -15.73 23.92 -21.67
C GLU A 350 -16.74 22.77 -21.72
N ALA A 351 -16.75 21.89 -20.71
CA ALA A 351 -17.71 20.80 -20.58
C ALA A 351 -19.15 21.33 -20.44
N PHE A 352 -19.34 22.42 -19.68
CA PHE A 352 -20.64 23.04 -19.51
C PHE A 352 -21.23 23.54 -20.83
N GLU A 353 -20.41 24.23 -21.65
CA GLU A 353 -20.79 24.67 -22.99
C GLU A 353 -21.07 23.50 -23.93
N ALA A 354 -20.32 22.40 -23.78
CA ALA A 354 -20.55 21.15 -24.50
C ALA A 354 -21.81 20.39 -24.03
N LYS A 355 -22.55 20.91 -23.04
CA LYS A 355 -23.68 20.23 -22.36
C LYS A 355 -23.29 18.92 -21.68
N ASP A 356 -22.01 18.70 -21.46
CA ASP A 356 -21.50 17.66 -20.58
C ASP A 356 -21.57 18.18 -19.13
N PHE A 357 -22.80 18.24 -18.59
CA PHE A 357 -23.02 18.78 -17.25
C PHE A 357 -22.39 17.91 -16.16
N GLY A 358 -22.23 16.61 -16.43
CA GLY A 358 -21.52 15.68 -15.57
C GLY A 358 -20.04 16.01 -15.46
N GLY A 359 -19.36 16.10 -16.60
CA GLY A 359 -17.98 16.55 -16.68
C GLY A 359 -17.80 17.96 -16.13
N ALA A 360 -18.72 18.88 -16.41
CA ALA A 360 -18.70 20.24 -15.89
C ALA A 360 -18.76 20.27 -14.35
N PHE A 361 -19.70 19.52 -13.76
CA PHE A 361 -19.84 19.43 -12.31
C PHE A 361 -18.59 18.81 -11.66
N GLY A 362 -18.09 17.71 -12.22
CA GLY A 362 -16.90 17.02 -11.72
C GLY A 362 -15.65 17.92 -11.77
N GLN A 363 -15.39 18.55 -12.91
CA GLN A 363 -14.27 19.48 -13.08
C GLN A 363 -14.42 20.72 -12.18
N ALA A 364 -15.63 21.28 -12.04
CA ALA A 364 -15.87 22.42 -11.16
C ALA A 364 -15.63 22.08 -9.69
N THR A 365 -16.06 20.89 -9.26
CA THR A 365 -15.83 20.38 -7.91
C THR A 365 -14.33 20.22 -7.64
N SER A 366 -13.57 19.63 -8.57
CA SER A 366 -12.10 19.54 -8.46
C SER A 366 -11.43 20.91 -8.40
N ALA A 367 -11.89 21.87 -9.21
CA ALA A 367 -11.38 23.23 -9.19
C ALA A 367 -11.62 23.94 -7.85
N PHE A 368 -12.86 23.88 -7.35
CA PHE A 368 -13.23 24.42 -6.04
C PHE A 368 -12.34 23.86 -4.94
N ARG A 369 -12.14 22.54 -4.91
CA ARG A 369 -11.32 21.85 -3.90
C ARG A 369 -9.86 22.27 -3.92
N ASN A 370 -9.23 22.26 -5.09
CA ASN A 370 -7.84 22.65 -5.23
C ASN A 370 -7.63 24.12 -4.83
N ALA A 371 -8.59 24.99 -5.18
CA ALA A 371 -8.59 26.39 -4.78
C ALA A 371 -8.72 26.56 -3.25
N SER A 372 -9.70 25.89 -2.62
CA SER A 372 -9.90 25.92 -1.17
C SER A 372 -8.70 25.34 -0.40
N ALA A 373 -8.09 24.26 -0.90
CA ALA A 373 -6.88 23.68 -0.32
C ALA A 373 -5.68 24.65 -0.39
N ALA A 374 -5.55 25.38 -1.51
CA ALA A 374 -4.57 26.46 -1.63
C ALA A 374 -4.84 27.59 -0.63
N VAL A 375 -6.09 28.05 -0.49
CA VAL A 375 -6.48 29.06 0.53
C VAL A 375 -6.08 28.60 1.93
N LYS A 376 -6.43 27.37 2.32
CA LYS A 376 -6.10 26.80 3.64
C LYS A 376 -4.59 26.78 3.87
N SER A 377 -3.82 26.33 2.88
CA SER A 377 -2.35 26.23 2.95
C SER A 377 -1.67 27.60 3.04
N ILE A 378 -2.15 28.58 2.26
CA ILE A 378 -1.69 29.97 2.33
C ILE A 378 -1.98 30.56 3.72
N THR A 379 -3.20 30.36 4.21
CA THR A 379 -3.65 30.89 5.51
C THR A 379 -2.84 30.30 6.67
N ALA A 380 -2.61 28.97 6.67
CA ALA A 380 -1.78 28.31 7.66
C ALA A 380 -0.31 28.81 7.64
N SER A 381 0.23 29.07 6.45
CA SER A 381 1.57 29.64 6.28
C SER A 381 1.67 31.06 6.84
N VAL A 382 0.60 31.85 6.71
CA VAL A 382 0.52 33.19 7.30
C VAL A 382 0.41 33.13 8.83
N GLN A 383 -0.41 32.22 9.38
CA GLN A 383 -0.66 32.09 10.82
C GLN A 383 0.54 31.53 11.60
N SER A 384 1.20 30.48 11.08
CA SER A 384 2.34 29.81 11.75
C SER A 384 3.56 30.73 11.98
N GLN A 385 3.73 31.79 11.17
CA GLN A 385 4.80 32.77 11.39
C GLN A 385 4.41 33.93 12.31
N ASN A 386 3.13 34.31 12.38
CA ASN A 386 2.70 35.34 13.35
C ASN A 386 2.96 34.90 14.80
N LEU A 387 2.90 33.59 15.07
CA LEU A 387 3.29 32.98 16.35
C LEU A 387 4.81 33.02 16.60
N ARG A 388 5.65 33.00 15.55
CA ARG A 388 7.13 33.14 15.67
C ARG A 388 7.58 34.59 15.85
N THR A 389 6.79 35.57 15.41
CA THR A 389 7.09 37.01 15.56
C THR A 389 6.48 37.63 16.81
N GLY A 390 5.69 36.86 17.57
CA GLY A 390 4.88 37.33 18.69
C GLY A 390 5.42 37.01 20.08
N GLU A 391 6.74 36.96 20.31
CA GLU A 391 7.36 37.11 21.64
C GLU A 391 8.89 37.17 21.49
N VAL A 392 9.46 38.37 21.38
CA VAL A 392 10.88 38.58 21.65
C VAL A 392 11.01 39.76 22.60
N LYS A 393 11.11 39.45 23.89
CA LYS A 393 11.65 40.38 24.89
C LYS A 393 13.18 40.33 24.78
N PRO A 394 13.91 41.45 24.75
CA PRO A 394 15.36 41.42 24.59
C PRO A 394 15.99 40.93 25.91
N ALA A 395 16.70 39.79 25.87
CA ALA A 395 17.60 39.40 26.94
C ALA A 395 19.01 39.91 26.61
N GLU A 396 19.55 40.68 27.53
CA GLU A 396 20.87 41.32 27.48
C GLU A 396 22.01 40.31 27.32
N THR A 397 23.00 40.73 26.55
CA THR A 397 24.24 40.02 26.24
C THR A 397 25.14 39.91 27.47
N GLY A 398 25.32 38.70 27.99
CA GLY A 398 26.37 38.35 28.95
C GLY A 398 27.37 37.39 28.32
N ALA A 399 28.57 37.88 28.01
CA ALA A 399 29.69 37.10 27.49
C ALA A 399 30.29 36.18 28.56
N VAL A 400 30.49 34.89 28.25
CA VAL A 400 31.42 34.02 28.99
C VAL A 400 32.19 33.10 28.04
N ARG A 401 33.52 33.06 28.29
CA ARG A 401 34.63 32.34 27.63
C ARG A 401 34.44 30.83 27.45
N PRO A 402 35.10 30.21 26.45
CA PRO A 402 35.31 28.77 26.39
C PRO A 402 36.43 28.31 27.35
N LEU A 403 36.24 27.13 27.97
CA LEU A 403 37.24 26.39 28.76
C LEU A 403 37.84 25.23 27.94
N PRO A 404 39.04 24.73 28.30
CA PRO A 404 40.00 24.22 27.34
C PRO A 404 40.00 22.69 27.16
N VAL A 405 40.34 22.28 25.94
CA VAL A 405 40.74 20.91 25.57
C VAL A 405 42.12 20.59 26.17
N LYS A 406 42.24 19.46 26.86
CA LYS A 406 43.53 18.85 27.19
C LYS A 406 43.78 17.64 26.26
N THR A 407 44.81 17.78 25.44
CA THR A 407 45.49 16.70 24.72
C THR A 407 46.73 16.25 25.51
N LYS A 408 47.15 14.99 25.33
CA LYS A 408 48.55 14.45 25.22
C LYS A 408 48.57 12.90 25.44
N PRO A 409 49.61 12.15 25.01
CA PRO A 409 49.84 11.78 23.60
C PRO A 409 50.21 10.28 23.38
N VAL A 410 50.30 9.95 22.10
CA VAL A 410 50.82 8.77 21.36
C VAL A 410 51.95 7.95 22.01
N GLU A 411 51.88 6.62 21.87
CA GLU A 411 53.05 5.77 21.56
C GLU A 411 52.65 4.56 20.69
N SER A 412 53.60 4.09 19.88
CA SER A 412 53.38 3.33 18.64
C SER A 412 54.19 2.01 18.56
N ARG A 413 53.58 0.98 17.93
CA ARG A 413 54.16 -0.13 17.13
C ARG A 413 54.89 -1.29 17.85
N PRO A 414 55.12 -2.49 17.21
CA PRO A 414 54.58 -3.09 15.97
C PRO A 414 54.11 -4.58 16.10
N VAL A 415 53.93 -5.22 14.94
CA VAL A 415 53.27 -6.47 14.51
C VAL A 415 54.09 -7.77 14.76
N SER A 416 53.39 -8.92 14.93
CA SER A 416 53.54 -10.20 14.16
C SER A 416 53.56 -11.54 14.94
N GLU A 417 52.65 -12.43 14.49
CA GLU A 417 52.73 -13.88 14.20
C GLU A 417 52.79 -15.02 15.26
N VAL A 418 51.72 -15.86 15.20
CA VAL A 418 51.67 -17.35 15.02
C VAL A 418 52.28 -18.27 16.11
N ASN A 419 51.46 -19.09 16.80
CA ASN A 419 51.07 -20.44 16.35
C ASN A 419 50.17 -21.25 17.34
N SER A 420 49.16 -21.91 16.76
CA SER A 420 48.55 -23.23 17.03
C SER A 420 48.29 -23.78 18.44
N GLY A 421 47.01 -24.15 18.64
CA GLY A 421 46.55 -25.16 19.60
C GLY A 421 45.09 -25.54 19.32
N SER A 422 44.89 -26.62 18.55
CA SER A 422 43.61 -27.16 18.10
C SER A 422 42.68 -27.60 19.25
N ALA A 423 41.41 -27.18 19.20
CA ALA A 423 40.29 -27.84 19.86
C ALA A 423 39.04 -27.77 18.98
N ASN A 424 38.43 -28.92 18.76
CA ASN A 424 37.41 -29.22 17.78
C ASN A 424 36.04 -28.66 18.21
N THR A 425 35.71 -27.43 17.79
CA THR A 425 34.34 -26.93 17.66
C THR A 425 33.93 -27.05 16.20
N SER A 426 32.77 -27.64 15.90
CA SER A 426 32.22 -27.72 14.54
C SER A 426 31.95 -26.31 14.00
N SER A 427 32.99 -25.66 13.46
CA SER A 427 32.94 -24.32 12.90
C SER A 427 32.14 -24.34 11.60
N VAL A 428 31.23 -23.37 11.44
CA VAL A 428 30.52 -23.15 10.18
C VAL A 428 31.56 -22.90 9.07
N PRO A 429 31.46 -23.51 7.88
CA PRO A 429 32.50 -23.40 6.87
C PRO A 429 32.64 -21.97 6.33
N SER A 430 33.87 -21.56 6.03
CA SER A 430 34.20 -20.29 5.37
C SER A 430 33.95 -20.31 3.87
N ARG A 431 33.81 -21.50 3.27
CA ARG A 431 33.48 -21.70 1.86
C ARG A 431 32.59 -22.91 1.68
N VAL A 432 31.54 -22.78 0.87
CA VAL A 432 30.59 -23.87 0.59
C VAL A 432 30.24 -23.93 -0.89
N GLU A 433 30.10 -25.14 -1.42
CA GLU A 433 29.69 -25.39 -2.80
C GLU A 433 28.20 -25.73 -2.88
N VAL A 434 27.51 -25.15 -3.85
CA VAL A 434 26.15 -25.49 -4.26
C VAL A 434 26.20 -25.94 -5.71
N VAL A 435 25.79 -27.18 -5.95
CA VAL A 435 25.70 -27.75 -7.30
C VAL A 435 24.29 -27.56 -7.85
N PHE A 436 24.17 -26.99 -9.04
CA PHE A 436 22.92 -26.97 -9.79
C PHE A 436 22.83 -28.19 -10.71
N THR A 437 21.71 -28.90 -10.65
CA THR A 437 21.39 -30.08 -11.46
C THR A 437 20.03 -29.88 -12.12
N ASP A 438 19.61 -30.81 -12.97
CA ASP A 438 18.26 -30.79 -13.57
C ASP A 438 17.14 -30.86 -12.49
N GLU A 439 17.46 -31.29 -11.27
CA GLU A 439 16.56 -31.30 -10.10
C GLU A 439 16.69 -30.05 -9.20
N GLY A 440 17.46 -29.05 -9.63
CA GLY A 440 17.69 -27.79 -8.92
C GLY A 440 18.98 -27.75 -8.08
N PHE A 441 19.04 -26.81 -7.14
CA PHE A 441 20.22 -26.55 -6.29
C PHE A 441 20.41 -27.62 -5.20
N ARG A 442 21.66 -28.07 -5.00
CA ARG A 442 22.08 -29.10 -4.03
C ARG A 442 23.39 -28.70 -3.31
N PRO A 443 23.40 -28.58 -1.98
CA PRO A 443 22.22 -28.64 -1.12
C PRO A 443 21.24 -27.51 -1.45
N ASN A 444 19.95 -27.71 -1.18
CA ASN A 444 18.94 -26.66 -1.37
C ASN A 444 19.04 -25.58 -0.28
N GLU A 445 19.60 -25.91 0.88
CA GLU A 445 20.02 -24.97 1.92
C GLU A 445 21.49 -25.22 2.29
N ALA A 446 22.34 -24.21 2.16
CA ALA A 446 23.74 -24.24 2.56
C ALA A 446 23.99 -23.32 3.76
N LYS A 447 24.96 -23.68 4.61
CA LYS A 447 25.42 -22.85 5.75
C LYS A 447 26.82 -22.33 5.48
N VAL A 448 27.05 -21.05 5.77
CA VAL A 448 28.36 -20.38 5.62
C VAL A 448 28.57 -19.40 6.77
N GLN A 449 29.81 -19.18 7.20
CA GLN A 449 30.10 -18.15 8.20
C GLN A 449 30.01 -16.74 7.58
N LYS A 450 29.83 -15.71 8.39
CA LYS A 450 29.88 -14.30 7.98
C LYS A 450 31.21 -13.97 7.30
N GLY A 451 31.14 -13.31 6.15
CA GLY A 451 32.28 -13.05 5.28
C GLY A 451 32.74 -14.27 4.45
N GLY A 452 32.06 -15.41 4.56
CA GLY A 452 32.37 -16.60 3.77
C GLY A 452 31.80 -16.57 2.35
N THR A 453 32.28 -17.48 1.51
CA THR A 453 31.97 -17.52 0.08
C THR A 453 31.17 -18.75 -0.30
N VAL A 454 30.11 -18.56 -1.09
CA VAL A 454 29.37 -19.66 -1.71
C VAL A 454 29.74 -19.74 -3.18
N VAL A 455 29.97 -20.95 -3.67
CA VAL A 455 30.28 -21.25 -5.08
C VAL A 455 29.12 -22.03 -5.66
N TRP A 456 28.47 -21.49 -6.69
CA TRP A 456 27.49 -22.21 -7.50
C TRP A 456 28.20 -22.88 -8.68
N VAL A 457 28.01 -24.18 -8.85
CA VAL A 457 28.56 -24.96 -9.95
C VAL A 457 27.41 -25.52 -10.78
N ASN A 458 27.36 -25.19 -12.07
CA ASN A 458 26.34 -25.73 -12.94
C ASN A 458 26.75 -27.10 -13.48
N LYS A 459 26.08 -28.17 -13.06
CA LYS A 459 26.24 -29.53 -13.61
C LYS A 459 25.01 -29.99 -14.42
N SER A 460 24.08 -29.08 -14.70
CA SER A 460 22.93 -29.34 -15.57
C SER A 460 23.28 -29.16 -17.05
N ALA A 461 22.39 -29.59 -17.95
CA ALA A 461 22.54 -29.36 -19.39
C ALA A 461 22.16 -27.92 -19.81
N THR A 462 21.47 -27.17 -18.94
CA THR A 462 20.95 -25.83 -19.24
C THR A 462 21.75 -24.75 -18.53
N ALA A 463 21.74 -23.52 -19.06
CA ALA A 463 22.31 -22.40 -18.33
C ALA A 463 21.45 -22.04 -17.11
N VAL A 464 22.08 -21.56 -16.04
CA VAL A 464 21.43 -21.10 -14.81
C VAL A 464 21.91 -19.68 -14.49
N TRP A 465 21.14 -18.89 -13.75
CA TRP A 465 21.53 -17.56 -13.28
C TRP A 465 21.11 -17.39 -11.82
N PRO A 466 21.98 -17.75 -10.86
CA PRO A 466 21.70 -17.52 -9.44
C PRO A 466 21.57 -16.02 -9.13
N ALA A 467 20.42 -15.61 -8.59
CA ALA A 467 20.17 -14.24 -8.16
C ALA A 467 19.30 -14.17 -6.90
N SER A 468 19.50 -13.11 -6.12
CA SER A 468 18.72 -12.76 -4.94
C SER A 468 17.21 -12.90 -5.20
N ALA A 469 16.46 -13.48 -4.27
CA ALA A 469 15.00 -13.47 -4.32
C ALA A 469 14.45 -12.04 -4.08
N MET A 470 13.15 -11.73 -4.24
CA MET A 470 12.11 -12.50 -4.93
C MET A 470 11.99 -12.02 -6.38
N HIS A 471 11.51 -12.86 -7.31
CA HIS A 471 11.25 -12.38 -8.67
C HIS A 471 10.01 -11.45 -8.72
N PRO A 472 9.99 -10.33 -9.46
CA PRO A 472 11.04 -9.77 -10.27
C PRO A 472 11.89 -8.73 -9.53
N THR A 473 11.70 -8.52 -8.23
CA THR A 473 12.33 -7.41 -7.48
C THR A 473 13.80 -7.66 -7.14
N HIS A 474 14.20 -8.93 -6.95
CA HIS A 474 15.56 -9.36 -6.62
C HIS A 474 16.19 -8.63 -5.42
N ASP A 475 15.39 -8.22 -4.44
CA ASP A 475 15.73 -7.28 -3.37
C ASP A 475 15.93 -7.92 -1.97
N VAL A 476 15.92 -9.25 -1.86
CA VAL A 476 15.96 -9.99 -0.58
C VAL A 476 17.32 -9.91 0.12
N TYR A 477 18.43 -10.05 -0.62
CA TYR A 477 19.75 -9.78 -0.04
C TYR A 477 19.95 -8.26 0.09
N PRO A 478 20.31 -7.75 1.28
CA PRO A 478 20.11 -6.34 1.65
C PRO A 478 21.09 -5.39 0.96
N GLU A 479 22.28 -5.87 0.59
CA GLU A 479 23.25 -5.06 -0.15
C GLU A 479 22.73 -4.78 -1.56
N LYS A 480 22.54 -3.50 -1.89
CA LYS A 480 22.05 -3.06 -3.20
C LYS A 480 23.16 -3.10 -4.24
N GLY A 481 22.80 -3.33 -5.49
CA GLY A 481 23.75 -3.44 -6.60
C GLY A 481 23.31 -4.51 -7.60
N GLY A 482 24.30 -5.22 -8.16
CA GLY A 482 24.06 -6.24 -9.18
C GLY A 482 23.48 -5.64 -10.46
N CYS A 483 22.82 -6.47 -11.27
CA CYS A 483 22.25 -6.07 -12.54
C CYS A 483 20.75 -5.77 -12.45
N ILE A 484 20.11 -6.19 -11.35
CA ILE A 484 18.68 -5.99 -11.12
C ILE A 484 18.41 -5.09 -9.91
N ALA A 485 18.78 -5.52 -8.69
CA ALA A 485 18.48 -4.74 -7.47
C ALA A 485 19.38 -5.02 -6.27
N SER A 486 19.92 -6.24 -6.15
CA SER A 486 20.80 -6.67 -5.06
C SER A 486 22.16 -7.10 -5.59
N ALA A 487 23.20 -6.88 -4.80
CA ALA A 487 24.57 -7.31 -5.11
C ALA A 487 24.70 -8.82 -5.28
N PHE A 488 23.81 -9.61 -4.66
CA PHE A 488 23.75 -11.05 -4.89
C PHE A 488 23.03 -11.34 -6.22
N ASP A 489 23.77 -11.23 -7.31
CA ASP A 489 23.29 -11.41 -8.67
C ASP A 489 24.44 -11.90 -9.55
N ALA A 490 24.29 -13.06 -10.21
CA ALA A 490 25.29 -13.55 -11.14
C ALA A 490 25.48 -12.64 -12.35
N CYS A 491 24.51 -11.77 -12.66
CA CYS A 491 24.52 -10.81 -13.76
C CYS A 491 24.67 -11.43 -15.17
N ARG A 492 24.69 -12.76 -15.25
CA ARG A 492 24.90 -13.51 -16.48
C ARG A 492 24.36 -14.93 -16.33
N ARG A 493 24.15 -15.56 -17.48
CA ARG A 493 23.93 -17.00 -17.58
C ARG A 493 25.25 -17.72 -17.31
N ILE A 494 25.27 -18.68 -16.40
CA ILE A 494 26.38 -19.61 -16.20
C ILE A 494 26.06 -20.94 -16.91
N GLY A 495 26.90 -21.31 -17.89
CA GLY A 495 26.71 -22.50 -18.72
C GLY A 495 27.09 -23.81 -18.02
N PRO A 496 26.87 -24.98 -18.65
CA PRO A 496 27.31 -26.27 -18.10
C PRO A 496 28.80 -26.29 -17.77
N GLY A 497 29.15 -26.70 -16.56
CA GLY A 497 30.51 -26.72 -16.02
C GLY A 497 31.02 -25.39 -15.48
N GLU A 498 30.31 -24.28 -15.72
CA GLU A 498 30.71 -22.96 -15.23
C GLU A 498 30.31 -22.73 -13.77
N THR A 499 30.97 -21.73 -13.16
CA THR A 499 30.73 -21.35 -11.77
C THR A 499 30.40 -19.88 -11.60
N PHE A 500 29.74 -19.58 -10.48
CA PHE A 500 29.52 -18.23 -9.95
C PHE A 500 29.87 -18.24 -8.46
N GLU A 501 30.48 -17.16 -7.96
CA GLU A 501 30.85 -17.04 -6.55
C GLU A 501 30.32 -15.75 -5.96
N PHE A 502 29.85 -15.82 -4.72
CA PHE A 502 29.39 -14.65 -3.96
C PHE A 502 29.82 -14.72 -2.50
N LYS A 503 30.25 -13.59 -1.95
CA LYS A 503 30.66 -13.46 -0.55
C LYS A 503 29.52 -12.88 0.27
N PHE A 504 29.16 -13.54 1.37
CA PHE A 504 28.07 -13.12 2.23
C PHE A 504 28.57 -12.42 3.48
N ASP A 505 28.48 -11.09 3.52
CA ASP A 505 28.91 -10.28 4.67
C ASP A 505 27.78 -10.02 5.69
N GLN A 506 26.53 -10.36 5.34
CA GLN A 506 25.35 -10.09 6.15
C GLN A 506 24.86 -11.38 6.81
N VAL A 507 24.76 -11.39 8.15
CA VAL A 507 24.19 -12.52 8.90
C VAL A 507 22.69 -12.60 8.67
N GLY A 508 22.17 -13.79 8.42
CA GLY A 508 20.77 -13.99 8.07
C GLY A 508 20.54 -15.26 7.26
N THR A 509 19.33 -15.43 6.74
CA THR A 509 19.05 -16.47 5.74
C THR A 509 18.61 -15.82 4.44
N TRP A 510 19.41 -16.01 3.40
CA TRP A 510 19.26 -15.34 2.12
C TRP A 510 18.80 -16.32 1.06
N LYS A 511 17.57 -16.12 0.59
CA LYS A 511 17.00 -16.93 -0.49
C LYS A 511 17.43 -16.40 -1.85
N TYR A 512 17.58 -17.31 -2.79
CA TYR A 512 17.91 -17.02 -4.18
C TYR A 512 17.16 -17.97 -5.11
N HIS A 513 17.11 -17.62 -6.38
CA HIS A 513 16.54 -18.45 -7.43
C HIS A 513 17.36 -18.36 -8.71
N ASP A 514 17.09 -19.27 -9.64
CA ASP A 514 17.52 -19.12 -11.02
C ASP A 514 16.67 -18.04 -11.70
N HIS A 515 17.27 -16.92 -12.11
CA HIS A 515 16.58 -15.86 -12.82
C HIS A 515 15.95 -16.33 -14.14
N LEU A 516 16.51 -17.39 -14.77
CA LEU A 516 15.96 -17.97 -15.99
C LEU A 516 14.74 -18.87 -15.72
N ASN A 517 14.67 -19.45 -14.53
CA ASN A 517 13.57 -20.28 -14.09
C ASN A 517 13.37 -20.13 -12.58
N ALA A 518 12.54 -19.15 -12.19
CA ALA A 518 12.36 -18.78 -10.79
C ALA A 518 11.78 -19.90 -9.91
N SER A 519 11.24 -20.98 -10.51
CA SER A 519 10.82 -22.17 -9.76
C SER A 519 11.98 -22.97 -9.14
N MET A 520 13.22 -22.75 -9.60
CA MET A 520 14.42 -23.34 -9.03
C MET A 520 15.02 -22.39 -7.99
N PHE A 521 15.03 -22.78 -6.72
CA PHE A 521 15.45 -21.90 -5.61
C PHE A 521 16.33 -22.61 -4.59
N GLY A 522 17.03 -21.80 -3.78
CA GLY A 522 17.80 -22.26 -2.63
C GLY A 522 17.93 -21.19 -1.55
N ALA A 523 18.59 -21.54 -0.45
CA ALA A 523 18.83 -20.66 0.67
C ALA A 523 20.26 -20.76 1.19
N ILE A 524 20.85 -19.62 1.57
CA ILE A 524 22.14 -19.54 2.24
C ILE A 524 21.91 -19.02 3.66
N LYS A 525 22.20 -19.84 4.67
CA LYS A 525 22.19 -19.44 6.07
C LYS A 525 23.57 -18.98 6.50
N VAL A 526 23.69 -17.68 6.77
CA VAL A 526 24.91 -17.02 7.21
C VAL A 526 24.87 -16.89 8.73
N ALA A 527 25.86 -17.46 9.42
CA ALA A 527 26.00 -17.40 10.87
C ALA A 527 27.32 -16.72 11.26
N GLU A 528 27.41 -16.18 12.47
CA GLU A 528 28.65 -15.61 13.02
C GLU A 528 29.78 -16.65 13.16
#